data_AF-A0A4S0JQE2-F1
#
_entry.id   AF-A0A4S0JQE2-F1
#
_cell.length_a   1.000
_cell.length_b   1.000
_cell.length_c   1.000
_cell.angle_alpha   90.00
_cell.angle_beta   90.00
_cell.angle_gamma   90.00
#
_symmetry.space_group_name_H-M   'P 1'
#
loop_
_entity.id
_entity.type
_entity.pdbx_description
1 polymer ?
#
loop_
_entity_poly.entity_id
_entity_poly.type
_entity_poly.pdbx_seq_one_letter_code
_entity_poly.pdbx_strand_id
1 'polypeptide(L)'
;AFEYRSAQEAVTQREVEAQHLVNYGRRWYLLAWDLGRQDWRTLRVDRMGAVRECSAPGMHRRTPAPPDVMVRQAVSQAPFALQAIVRLAGSHAELEGRIPPWCGVLEADGPDH
;
A
#
# COMPACT_ATOMS: atom_id res chain seq x y z
N ALA A 1 -10.35 15.82 -4.74
CA ALA A 1 -10.70 15.55 -3.33
C ALA A 1 -11.62 14.33 -3.24
N PHE A 2 -11.63 13.61 -2.13
CA PHE A 2 -12.61 12.55 -1.87
C PHE A 2 -12.82 12.32 -0.38
N GLU A 3 -13.98 11.75 -0.04
CA GLU A 3 -14.21 11.19 1.28
C GLU A 3 -13.41 9.88 1.43
N TYR A 4 -12.75 9.69 2.57
CA TYR A 4 -11.98 8.49 2.86
C TYR A 4 -12.32 7.94 4.24
N ARG A 5 -12.66 6.66 4.30
CA ARG A 5 -12.88 5.92 5.54
C ARG A 5 -11.57 5.25 6.00
N SER A 6 -11.11 5.57 7.20
CA SER A 6 -9.91 4.96 7.77
C SER A 6 -10.16 3.51 8.20
N ALA A 7 -9.10 2.82 8.65
CA ALA A 7 -9.23 1.47 9.21
C ALA A 7 -10.03 1.46 10.52
N GLN A 8 -10.00 2.56 11.27
CA GLN A 8 -10.73 2.80 12.52
C GLN A 8 -12.09 3.47 12.27
N GLU A 9 -12.64 3.33 11.05
CA GLU A 9 -13.93 3.88 10.60
C GLU A 9 -14.06 5.41 10.64
N ALA A 10 -13.01 6.16 10.96
CA ALA A 10 -13.02 7.60 10.90
C ALA A 10 -13.14 8.09 9.45
N VAL A 11 -14.11 8.97 9.20
CA VAL A 11 -14.35 9.56 7.89
C VAL A 11 -13.60 10.89 7.80
N THR A 12 -12.77 11.04 6.76
CA THR A 12 -11.99 12.26 6.52
C THR A 12 -12.09 12.69 5.07
N GLN A 13 -12.13 14.00 4.83
CA GLN A 13 -11.93 14.55 3.48
C GLN A 13 -10.44 14.57 3.17
N ARG A 14 -10.07 14.11 1.97
CA ARG A 14 -8.69 14.03 1.49
C ARG A 14 -8.56 14.80 0.19
N GLU A 15 -7.56 15.66 0.14
CA GLU A 15 -7.07 16.26 -1.10
C GLU A 15 -5.71 15.65 -1.40
N VAL A 16 -5.61 15.01 -2.56
CA VAL A 16 -4.40 14.28 -2.94
C VAL A 16 -4.11 14.47 -4.41
N GLU A 17 -2.83 14.40 -4.76
CA GLU A 17 -2.39 14.25 -6.13
C GLU A 17 -2.19 12.75 -6.41
N ALA A 18 -3.08 12.16 -7.20
CA ALA A 18 -3.02 10.76 -7.60
C ALA A 18 -1.80 10.51 -8.51
N GLN A 19 -0.96 9.52 -8.15
CA GLN A 19 0.26 9.20 -8.91
C GLN A 19 0.17 7.84 -9.58
N HIS A 20 -0.12 6.79 -8.81
CA HIS A 20 -0.17 5.43 -9.33
C HIS A 20 -1.33 4.64 -8.72
N LEU A 21 -1.98 3.85 -9.56
CA LEU A 21 -2.94 2.83 -9.14
C LEU A 21 -2.22 1.48 -9.16
N VAL A 22 -2.09 0.86 -7.99
CA VAL A 22 -1.35 -0.39 -7.83
C VAL A 22 -2.29 -1.48 -7.33
N ASN A 23 -2.28 -2.62 -8.01
CA ASN A 23 -2.93 -3.82 -7.52
C ASN A 23 -1.97 -4.56 -6.59
N TYR A 24 -2.39 -4.81 -5.35
CA TYR A 24 -1.62 -5.61 -4.41
C TYR A 24 -2.52 -6.59 -3.68
N GLY A 25 -2.26 -7.88 -3.86
CA GLY A 25 -3.14 -8.95 -3.40
C GLY A 25 -4.45 -8.98 -4.16
N ARG A 26 -5.56 -8.76 -3.45
CA ARG A 26 -6.92 -8.73 -4.03
C ARG A 26 -7.55 -7.34 -3.99
N ARG A 27 -6.74 -6.30 -3.77
CA ARG A 27 -7.20 -4.94 -3.53
C ARG A 27 -6.43 -3.94 -4.36
N TRP A 28 -7.12 -2.86 -4.72
CA TRP A 28 -6.55 -1.72 -5.41
C TRP A 28 -6.14 -0.65 -4.40
N TYR A 29 -4.92 -0.14 -4.55
CA TYR A 29 -4.35 0.92 -3.74
C TYR A 29 -3.96 2.09 -4.62
N LEU A 30 -4.33 3.29 -4.19
CA LEU A 30 -3.85 4.53 -4.77
C LEU A 30 -2.60 4.97 -3.99
N LEU A 31 -1.47 5.09 -4.68
CA LEU A 31 -0.32 5.83 -4.20
C LEU A 31 -0.52 7.30 -4.59
N ALA A 32 -0.62 8.16 -3.59
CA ALA A 32 -0.87 9.58 -3.80
C ALA A 32 -0.07 10.43 -2.81
N TRP A 33 0.17 11.68 -3.21
CA TRP A 33 0.69 12.70 -2.32
C TRP A 33 -0.48 13.39 -1.62
N ASP A 34 -0.58 13.27 -0.29
CA ASP A 34 -1.63 13.92 0.50
C ASP A 34 -1.25 15.40 0.70
N LEU A 35 -2.04 16.32 0.15
CA LEU A 35 -1.75 17.75 0.17
C LEU A 35 -1.83 18.35 1.57
N GLY A 36 -2.74 17.84 2.41
CA GLY A 36 -2.91 18.31 3.79
C GLY A 36 -1.79 17.82 4.71
N ARG A 37 -1.24 16.63 4.44
CA ARG A 37 -0.14 16.04 5.24
C ARG A 37 1.25 16.26 4.65
N GLN A 38 1.32 16.69 3.38
CA GLN A 38 2.56 16.89 2.63
C GLN A 38 3.46 15.64 2.66
N ASP A 39 2.85 14.47 2.44
CA ASP A 39 3.54 13.19 2.52
C ASP A 39 2.89 12.15 1.61
N TRP A 40 3.65 11.11 1.27
CA TRP A 40 3.16 9.97 0.50
C TRP A 40 2.20 9.12 1.33
N ARG A 41 1.07 8.76 0.71
CA ARG A 41 0.06 7.89 1.33
C ARG A 41 -0.40 6.82 0.36
N THR A 42 -0.59 5.63 0.91
CA THR A 42 -1.21 4.50 0.24
C THR A 42 -2.65 4.39 0.74
N LEU A 43 -3.60 4.62 -0.15
CA LEU A 43 -5.03 4.70 0.17
C LEU A 43 -5.77 3.57 -0.51
N ARG A 44 -6.62 2.85 0.25
CA ARG A 44 -7.40 1.74 -0.29
C ARG A 44 -8.57 2.28 -1.11
N VAL A 45 -8.67 1.86 -2.38
CA VAL A 45 -9.66 2.41 -3.32
C VAL A 45 -11.09 2.05 -2.89
N ASP A 46 -11.29 0.87 -2.32
CA ASP A 46 -12.59 0.42 -1.79
C ASP A 46 -13.06 1.20 -0.55
N ARG A 47 -12.22 2.06 0.02
CA ARG A 47 -12.54 2.96 1.15
C ARG A 47 -12.72 4.41 0.73
N MET A 48 -12.63 4.71 -0.57
CA MET A 48 -12.89 6.03 -1.13
C MET A 48 -14.38 6.18 -1.40
N GLY A 49 -14.97 7.25 -0.88
CA GLY A 49 -16.32 7.68 -1.18
C GLY A 49 -16.38 8.51 -2.46
N ALA A 50 -17.33 9.45 -2.52
CA ALA A 50 -17.53 10.29 -3.69
C ALA A 50 -16.25 11.06 -4.05
N VAL A 51 -15.76 10.85 -5.28
CA VAL A 51 -14.60 11.54 -5.83
C VAL A 51 -15.07 12.83 -6.48
N ARG A 52 -14.41 13.93 -6.13
CA ARG A 52 -14.59 15.24 -6.77
C ARG A 52 -13.28 15.62 -7.42
N GLU A 53 -13.33 15.89 -8.72
CA GLU A 53 -12.18 16.47 -9.41
C GLU A 53 -11.83 17.82 -8.77
N CYS A 54 -10.54 18.03 -8.51
CA CYS A 54 -10.04 19.34 -8.14
C CYS A 54 -9.73 20.11 -9.43
N SER A 55 -10.08 21.38 -9.45
CA SER A 55 -9.85 22.28 -10.60
C SER A 55 -8.37 22.61 -10.82
N ALA A 56 -7.51 22.37 -9.83
CA ALA A 56 -6.07 22.52 -9.98
C ALA A 56 -5.48 21.33 -10.78
N PRO A 57 -4.60 21.58 -11.75
CA PRO A 57 -3.92 20.51 -12.47
C PRO A 57 -3.09 19.66 -11.49
N GLY A 58 -3.23 18.34 -11.59
CA GLY A 58 -2.43 17.40 -10.81
C GLY A 58 -0.96 17.51 -11.18
N MET A 59 -0.09 17.49 -10.18
CA MET A 59 1.35 17.46 -10.41
C MET A 59 1.83 16.01 -10.37
N HIS A 60 2.43 15.54 -11.46
CA HIS A 60 3.10 14.24 -11.45
C HIS A 60 4.40 14.35 -10.66
N ARG A 61 4.40 13.78 -9.46
CA ARG A 61 5.56 13.77 -8.57
C ARG A 61 6.36 12.50 -8.79
N ARG A 62 7.68 12.63 -8.87
CA ARG A 62 8.57 11.47 -8.88
C ARG A 62 8.48 10.76 -7.53
N THR A 63 8.15 9.47 -7.55
CA THR A 63 8.09 8.65 -6.34
C THR A 63 9.52 8.42 -5.79
N PRO A 64 9.71 8.42 -4.45
CA PRO A 64 11.01 8.14 -3.83
C PRO A 64 11.55 6.73 -4.11
N ALA A 65 10.64 5.76 -4.33
CA ALA A 65 10.94 4.37 -4.63
C ALA A 65 9.94 3.84 -5.68
N PRO A 66 10.15 2.63 -6.22
CA PRO A 66 9.16 2.01 -7.11
C PRO A 66 7.77 1.92 -6.45
N PRO A 67 6.68 2.24 -7.17
CA PRO A 67 5.33 2.30 -6.58
C PRO A 67 4.88 0.99 -5.92
N ASP A 68 5.27 -0.15 -6.47
CA ASP A 68 4.99 -1.48 -5.92
C ASP A 68 5.69 -1.70 -4.58
N VAL A 69 6.94 -1.28 -4.44
CA VAL A 69 7.71 -1.34 -3.18
C VAL A 69 7.07 -0.45 -2.12
N MET A 70 6.72 0.80 -2.48
CA MET A 70 6.07 1.73 -1.55
C MET A 70 4.73 1.20 -1.04
N VAL A 71 3.89 0.68 -1.94
CA VAL A 71 2.59 0.10 -1.58
C VAL A 71 2.77 -1.16 -0.74
N ARG A 72 3.69 -2.05 -1.12
CA ARG A 72 4.00 -3.26 -0.35
C ARG A 72 4.39 -2.94 1.08
N GLN A 73 5.33 -2.00 1.28
CA GLN A 73 5.78 -1.58 2.61
C GLN A 73 4.66 -0.95 3.43
N ALA A 74 3.90 -0.01 2.83
CA ALA A 74 2.81 0.65 3.53
C ALA A 74 1.69 -0.32 3.94
N VAL A 75 1.37 -1.31 3.09
CA VAL A 75 0.28 -2.27 3.36
C VAL A 75 0.72 -3.38 4.31
N SER A 76 1.96 -3.84 4.24
CA SER A 76 2.47 -4.91 5.12
C SER A 76 2.70 -4.41 6.56
N GLN A 77 3.07 -3.14 6.73
CA GLN A 77 3.42 -2.59 8.04
C GLN A 77 2.26 -1.94 8.79
N ALA A 78 1.20 -1.46 8.10
CA ALA A 78 0.27 -0.48 8.68
C ALA A 78 -1.16 -0.92 9.09
N PRO A 79 -1.61 -2.20 9.03
CA PRO A 79 -2.90 -2.52 9.64
C PRO A 79 -2.95 -3.75 10.57
N PHE A 80 -1.85 -4.45 10.84
CA PHE A 80 -1.91 -5.65 11.69
C PHE A 80 -1.48 -5.34 13.12
N ALA A 81 -2.42 -5.44 14.06
CA ALA A 81 -2.12 -5.35 15.50
C ALA A 81 -1.14 -6.45 15.96
N LEU A 82 -1.02 -7.52 15.18
CA LEU A 82 -0.10 -8.62 15.40
C LEU A 82 0.79 -8.76 14.18
N GLN A 83 2.09 -8.60 14.38
CA GLN A 83 3.12 -8.97 13.43
C GLN A 83 3.72 -10.29 13.87
N ALA A 84 3.90 -11.23 12.94
CA ALA A 84 4.52 -12.51 13.22
C ALA A 84 5.57 -12.80 12.15
N ILE A 85 6.74 -13.25 12.59
CA ILE A 85 7.75 -13.86 11.72
C ILE A 85 7.51 -15.36 11.80
N VAL A 86 7.20 -15.98 10.66
CA VAL A 86 6.92 -17.40 10.58
C VAL A 86 8.07 -18.06 9.82
N ARG A 87 8.75 -19.00 10.47
CA ARG A 87 9.73 -19.86 9.81
C ARG A 87 8.98 -20.92 9.00
N LEU A 88 9.26 -20.95 7.70
CA LEU A 88 8.61 -21.85 6.75
C LEU A 88 9.61 -22.92 6.33
N ALA A 89 9.15 -24.16 6.21
CA ALA A 89 9.98 -25.24 5.72
C ALA A 89 9.99 -25.27 4.18
N GLY A 90 11.17 -25.19 3.58
CA GLY A 90 11.37 -25.22 2.13
C GLY A 90 12.44 -24.21 1.71
N SER A 91 12.89 -24.29 0.46
CA SER A 91 13.77 -23.27 -0.10
C SER A 91 12.98 -22.01 -0.49
N HIS A 92 13.66 -20.85 -0.51
CA HIS A 92 13.06 -19.59 -0.96
C HIS A 92 12.36 -19.71 -2.32
N ALA A 93 13.00 -20.37 -3.30
CA ALA A 93 12.46 -20.53 -4.65
C ALA A 93 11.17 -21.36 -4.70
N GLU A 94 11.06 -22.40 -3.87
CA GLU A 94 9.84 -23.23 -3.78
C GLU A 94 8.69 -22.47 -3.13
N LEU A 95 9.00 -21.65 -2.13
CA LEU A 95 8.02 -20.89 -1.37
C LEU A 95 7.53 -19.65 -2.12
N GLU A 96 8.37 -19.02 -2.93
CA GLU A 96 8.03 -17.84 -3.73
C GLU A 96 6.85 -18.10 -4.70
N GLY A 97 6.79 -19.29 -5.31
CA GLY A 97 5.67 -19.69 -6.17
C GLY A 97 4.39 -20.09 -5.43
N ARG A 98 4.47 -20.34 -4.12
CA ARG A 98 3.36 -20.88 -3.31
C ARG A 98 2.77 -19.86 -2.34
N ILE A 99 3.58 -18.89 -1.93
CA ILE A 99 3.21 -17.86 -0.98
C ILE A 99 2.92 -16.61 -1.77
N PRO A 100 1.64 -16.22 -1.85
CA PRO A 100 1.32 -15.02 -2.56
C PRO A 100 1.97 -13.80 -1.89
N PRO A 101 2.42 -12.79 -2.67
CA PRO A 101 3.10 -11.61 -2.13
C PRO A 101 2.29 -10.88 -1.05
N TRP A 102 0.97 -10.99 -1.08
CA TRP A 102 0.08 -10.35 -0.12
C TRP A 102 0.06 -10.99 1.28
N CYS A 103 0.63 -12.19 1.45
CA CYS A 103 0.73 -12.86 2.75
C CYS A 103 1.86 -12.31 3.62
N GLY A 104 2.92 -11.72 3.02
CA GLY A 104 4.06 -11.20 3.77
C GLY A 104 5.29 -10.95 2.90
N VAL A 105 6.39 -10.58 3.55
CA VAL A 105 7.71 -10.54 2.94
C VAL A 105 8.38 -11.88 3.20
N LEU A 106 8.73 -12.60 2.13
CA LEU A 106 9.57 -13.78 2.21
C LEU A 106 11.03 -13.33 2.24
N GLU A 107 11.77 -13.76 3.25
CA GLU A 107 13.21 -13.52 3.40
C GLU A 107 13.89 -14.87 3.68
N ALA A 108 15.12 -15.03 3.21
CA ALA A 108 15.93 -16.21 3.52
C ALA A 108 16.31 -16.21 5.01
N ASP A 109 16.17 -17.35 5.66
CA ASP A 109 16.52 -17.60 7.06
C ASP A 109 17.99 -18.07 7.17
N GLY A 110 18.91 -17.22 6.72
CA GLY A 110 20.34 -17.45 6.78
C GLY A 110 20.92 -18.20 5.56
N PRO A 111 22.23 -18.51 5.58
CA PRO A 111 22.94 -19.05 4.42
C PRO A 111 22.48 -20.45 3.98
N ASP A 112 21.75 -21.16 4.84
CA ASP A 112 21.31 -22.55 4.60
C ASP A 112 19.79 -22.68 4.36
N HIS A 113 18.99 -21.59 4.42
CA HIS A 113 17.53 -21.63 4.31
C HIS A 113 16.91 -20.40 3.63
#